data_AF-A0A6P5NJL6-F1
#
_entry.id   AF-A0A6P5NJL6-F1
#
_cell.length_a   1.000
_cell.length_b   1.000
_cell.length_c   1.000
_cell.angle_alpha   90.00
_cell.angle_beta   90.00
_cell.angle_gamma   90.00
#
_symmetry.space_group_name_H-M   'P 1'
#
loop_
_entity.id
_entity.type
_entity.pdbx_description
1 polymer ?
#
loop_
_entity_poly.entity_id
_entity_poly.type
_entity_poly.pdbx_seq_one_letter_code
_entity_poly.pdbx_strand_id
1 'polypeptide(L)'
;MQLVDKDPEAAIVFFWKAINSGDKVDSALKDMAVVMKQLDRSEEAIEAICSFRSLCPKQSQESLDNVLIDLYKKCGKLDEQIELLKRKLKLIYQGEAFNGKLTKTARSHGKKFQVSIKQETSRLLGNLGWAYMQKMNYIMAEVVYRKAQLIDPDCNKACNLGLCLIKQARYEEAQLILNDVLEGKLPGSDDGKSKKRAQDLLTELRSLLPAPHLSDILTLDDEFIKGLEQMMNQLGPVRSKRLPIFEEISSFRDQLAC
;
A
#
# COMPACT_ATOMS: atom_id res chain seq x y z
N MET A 1 30.30 2.07 34.53
CA MET A 1 29.08 2.07 33.68
C MET A 1 27.92 1.82 34.62
N GLN A 2 27.26 2.88 35.12
CA GLN A 2 26.13 2.71 36.04
C GLN A 2 24.96 2.11 35.25
N LEU A 3 24.51 0.91 35.65
CA LEU A 3 23.19 0.41 35.28
C LEU A 3 22.18 1.39 35.88
N VAL A 4 21.66 2.29 35.05
CA VAL A 4 20.44 3.02 35.40
C VAL A 4 19.35 1.95 35.40
N ASP A 5 18.79 1.70 36.58
CA ASP A 5 17.58 0.90 36.71
C ASP A 5 16.53 1.51 35.78
N LYS A 6 16.12 0.75 34.76
CA LYS A 6 15.12 1.21 33.80
C LYS A 6 13.77 1.06 34.46
N ASP A 7 13.40 2.05 35.27
CA ASP A 7 12.06 2.17 35.83
C ASP A 7 11.21 3.03 34.88
N PRO A 8 10.42 2.42 33.97
CA PRO A 8 9.59 3.14 33.02
C PRO A 8 8.46 3.90 33.72
N GLU A 9 8.01 3.45 34.88
CA GLU A 9 6.96 4.11 35.66
C GLU A 9 7.50 5.38 36.32
N ALA A 10 8.71 5.32 36.91
CA ALA A 10 9.38 6.53 37.41
C ALA A 10 9.64 7.53 36.28
N ALA A 11 10.00 7.06 35.07
CA ALA A 11 10.19 7.93 33.91
C ALA A 11 8.91 8.70 33.55
N ILE A 12 7.74 8.05 33.59
CA ILE A 12 6.43 8.69 33.38
C ILE A 12 6.21 9.83 34.38
N VAL A 13 6.55 9.64 35.66
CA VAL A 13 6.43 10.68 36.69
C VAL A 13 7.30 11.91 36.33
N PHE A 14 8.54 11.69 35.87
CA PHE A 14 9.41 12.79 35.44
C PHE A 14 8.87 13.52 34.20
N PHE A 15 8.30 12.80 33.23
CA PHE A 15 7.69 13.43 32.06
C PHE A 15 6.47 14.27 32.44
N TRP A 16 5.60 13.77 33.33
CA TRP A 16 4.48 14.56 33.85
C TRP A 16 4.94 15.84 34.55
N LYS A 17 6.01 15.75 35.36
CA LYS A 17 6.60 16.92 36.00
C LYS A 17 7.06 17.96 34.98
N ALA A 18 7.74 17.53 33.91
CA ALA A 18 8.20 18.42 32.84
C ALA A 18 7.04 19.06 32.07
N ILE A 19 6.00 18.28 31.73
CA ILE A 19 4.78 18.77 31.06
C ILE A 19 4.10 19.84 31.92
N ASN A 20 3.90 19.56 33.21
CA ASN A 20 3.21 20.46 34.13
C ASN A 20 4.03 21.73 34.44
N SER A 21 5.36 21.67 34.35
CA SER A 21 6.22 22.85 34.48
C SER A 21 6.42 23.61 33.16
N GLY A 22 5.85 23.14 32.05
CA GLY A 22 6.05 23.73 30.73
C GLY A 22 7.44 23.50 30.13
N ASP A 23 8.25 22.62 30.70
CA ASP A 23 9.61 22.34 30.23
C ASP A 23 9.58 21.33 29.09
N LYS A 24 9.94 21.80 27.88
CA LYS A 24 10.04 20.96 26.67
C LYS A 24 8.85 20.00 26.48
N VAL A 25 7.65 20.54 26.65
CA VAL A 25 6.38 19.78 26.64
C VAL A 25 6.28 18.84 25.43
N ASP A 26 6.71 19.28 24.26
CA ASP A 26 6.65 18.49 23.03
C ASP A 26 7.58 17.26 23.06
N SER A 27 8.78 17.39 23.62
CA SER A 27 9.73 16.29 23.77
C SER A 27 9.28 15.33 24.88
N ALA A 28 8.86 15.88 26.02
CA ALA A 28 8.32 15.09 27.12
C ALA A 28 7.10 14.25 26.69
N LEU A 29 6.15 14.83 25.96
CA LEU A 29 4.99 14.10 25.43
C LEU A 29 5.39 12.96 24.49
N LYS A 30 6.33 13.19 23.58
CA LYS A 30 6.79 12.14 22.63
C LYS A 30 7.48 10.99 23.35
N ASP A 31 8.40 11.30 24.25
CA ASP A 31 9.18 10.30 24.97
C ASP A 31 8.27 9.53 25.95
N MET A 32 7.38 10.23 26.66
CA MET A 32 6.35 9.61 27.51
C MET A 32 5.44 8.68 26.72
N ALA A 33 4.98 9.09 25.54
CA ALA A 33 4.13 8.25 24.69
C ALA A 33 4.82 6.95 24.26
N VAL A 34 6.13 6.98 24.00
CA VAL A 34 6.91 5.76 23.69
C VAL A 34 6.96 4.82 24.89
N VAL A 35 7.21 5.35 26.09
CA VAL A 35 7.27 4.56 27.32
C VAL A 35 5.89 3.98 27.68
N MET A 36 4.85 4.80 27.63
CA MET A 36 3.47 4.35 27.88
C MET A 36 3.02 3.30 26.86
N LYS A 37 3.41 3.42 25.58
CA LYS A 37 3.15 2.38 24.58
C LYS A 37 3.78 1.03 24.94
N GLN A 38 4.99 1.03 25.52
CA GLN A 38 5.68 -0.18 25.98
C GLN A 38 5.01 -0.82 27.19
N LEU A 39 4.43 0.00 28.08
CA LEU A 39 3.66 -0.42 29.24
C LEU A 39 2.19 -0.74 28.95
N ASP A 40 1.81 -0.77 27.66
CA ASP A 40 0.45 -0.99 27.20
C ASP A 40 -0.59 0.06 27.64
N ARG A 41 -0.13 1.26 27.97
CA ARG A 41 -0.94 2.43 28.36
C ARG A 41 -1.10 3.40 27.20
N SER A 42 -1.44 2.86 26.02
CA SER A 42 -1.43 3.63 24.76
C SER A 42 -2.55 4.66 24.70
N GLU A 43 -3.68 4.36 25.32
CA GLU A 43 -4.87 5.20 25.45
C GLU A 43 -4.58 6.43 26.31
N GLU A 44 -3.89 6.24 27.44
CA GLU A 44 -3.45 7.36 28.29
C GLU A 44 -2.44 8.25 27.56
N ALA A 45 -1.54 7.67 26.76
CA ALA A 45 -0.62 8.44 25.94
C ALA A 45 -1.35 9.31 24.90
N ILE A 46 -2.42 8.76 24.28
CA ILE A 46 -3.28 9.52 23.36
C ILE A 46 -3.92 10.69 24.09
N GLU A 47 -4.51 10.45 25.28
CA GLU A 47 -5.16 11.47 26.08
C GLU A 47 -4.20 12.59 26.47
N ALA A 48 -3.00 12.24 26.92
CA ALA A 48 -1.95 13.20 27.25
C ALA A 48 -1.56 14.05 26.03
N ILE A 49 -1.30 13.44 24.87
CA ILE A 49 -0.99 14.21 23.66
C ILE A 49 -2.15 15.12 23.27
N CYS A 50 -3.39 14.63 23.27
CA CYS A 50 -4.55 15.44 22.91
C CYS A 50 -4.76 16.64 23.84
N SER A 51 -4.52 16.45 25.15
CA SER A 51 -4.71 17.48 26.17
C SER A 51 -3.63 18.56 26.13
N PHE A 52 -2.37 18.18 25.91
CA PHE A 52 -1.23 19.08 26.07
C PHE A 52 -0.60 19.55 24.77
N ARG A 53 -0.95 18.97 23.60
CA ARG A 53 -0.36 19.38 22.31
C ARG A 53 -0.58 20.85 21.97
N SER A 54 -1.62 21.51 22.50
CA SER A 54 -1.86 22.94 22.27
C SER A 54 -0.77 23.83 22.87
N LEU A 55 -0.07 23.35 23.91
CA LEU A 55 1.07 24.01 24.54
C LEU A 55 2.38 23.81 23.76
N CYS A 56 2.39 22.92 22.77
CA CYS A 56 3.57 22.61 21.99
C CYS A 56 3.73 23.58 20.80
N PRO A 57 4.98 23.91 20.41
CA PRO A 57 5.24 24.72 19.23
C PRO A 57 4.63 24.11 17.95
N LYS A 58 4.28 24.97 16.98
CA LYS A 58 3.70 24.54 15.69
C LYS A 58 4.56 23.51 14.95
N GLN A 59 5.89 23.67 14.98
CA GLN A 59 6.83 22.74 14.34
C GLN A 59 6.80 21.33 14.92
N SER A 60 6.36 21.16 16.17
CA SER A 60 6.33 19.86 16.84
C SER A 60 5.03 19.08 16.56
N GLN A 61 3.98 19.77 16.08
CA GLN A 61 2.68 19.18 15.78
C GLN A 61 2.77 18.03 14.79
N GLU A 62 3.63 18.15 13.77
CA GLU A 62 3.82 17.08 12.79
C GLU A 62 4.37 15.80 13.42
N SER A 63 5.35 15.94 14.32
CA SER A 63 5.92 14.79 15.02
C SER A 63 4.93 14.16 15.99
N LEU A 64 4.10 14.98 16.67
CA LEU A 64 3.01 14.49 17.53
C LEU A 64 1.94 13.76 16.73
N ASP A 65 1.56 14.26 15.55
CA ASP A 65 0.62 13.56 14.66
C ASP A 65 1.13 12.18 14.25
N ASN A 66 2.44 12.07 13.94
CA ASN A 66 3.03 10.79 13.55
C ASN A 66 2.99 9.79 14.71
N VAL A 67 3.21 10.24 15.95
CA VAL A 67 3.05 9.42 17.16
C VAL A 67 1.58 9.02 17.35
N LEU A 68 0.63 9.97 17.20
CA LEU A 68 -0.80 9.68 17.31
C LEU A 68 -1.27 8.64 16.28
N ILE A 69 -0.81 8.72 15.02
CA ILE A 69 -1.17 7.74 13.99
C ILE A 69 -0.76 6.31 14.39
N ASP A 70 0.41 6.17 15.03
CA ASP A 70 0.93 4.89 15.52
C ASP A 70 0.19 4.41 16.78
N LEU A 71 -0.15 5.32 17.70
CA LEU A 71 -0.97 4.98 18.87
C LEU A 71 -2.41 4.60 18.47
N TYR A 72 -3.05 5.36 17.59
CA TYR A 72 -4.38 5.02 17.08
C TYR A 72 -4.41 3.66 16.38
N LYS A 73 -3.35 3.35 15.62
CA LYS A 73 -3.17 2.02 15.03
C LYS A 73 -3.15 0.92 16.09
N LYS A 74 -2.40 1.13 17.18
CA LYS A 74 -2.29 0.16 18.27
C LYS A 74 -3.62 -0.01 19.03
N CYS A 75 -4.34 1.07 19.29
CA CYS A 75 -5.59 1.09 20.04
C CYS A 75 -6.84 0.72 19.20
N GLY A 76 -6.70 0.47 17.89
CA GLY A 76 -7.84 0.24 17.01
C GLY A 76 -8.74 1.47 16.80
N LYS A 77 -8.26 2.68 17.10
CA LYS A 77 -8.96 3.97 16.91
C LYS A 77 -8.92 4.41 15.45
N LEU A 78 -9.56 3.62 14.60
CA LEU A 78 -9.46 3.74 13.14
C LEU A 78 -10.08 5.04 12.60
N ASP A 79 -11.15 5.54 13.22
CA ASP A 79 -11.81 6.76 12.76
C ASP A 79 -10.96 8.01 13.02
N GLU A 80 -10.36 8.11 14.20
CA GLU A 80 -9.43 9.18 14.56
C GLU A 80 -8.17 9.11 13.69
N GLN A 81 -7.70 7.90 13.38
CA GLN A 81 -6.59 7.71 12.45
C GLN A 81 -6.93 8.21 11.05
N ILE A 82 -8.09 7.84 10.50
CA ILE A 82 -8.56 8.25 9.17
C ILE A 82 -8.68 9.77 9.10
N GLU A 83 -9.29 10.39 10.10
CA GLU A 83 -9.50 11.84 10.13
C GLU A 83 -8.17 12.58 10.19
N LEU A 84 -7.24 12.12 11.04
CA LEU A 84 -5.90 12.72 11.13
C LEU A 84 -5.13 12.58 9.82
N LEU A 85 -5.18 11.43 9.16
CA LEU A 85 -4.52 11.20 7.86
C LEU A 85 -5.11 12.11 6.77
N LYS A 86 -6.45 12.24 6.69
CA LYS A 86 -7.12 13.15 5.76
C LYS A 86 -6.72 14.60 5.99
N ARG A 87 -6.68 15.05 7.25
CA ARG A 87 -6.24 16.40 7.61
C ARG A 87 -4.80 16.64 7.15
N LYS A 88 -3.88 15.70 7.38
CA LYS A 88 -2.48 15.85 6.92
C LYS A 88 -2.37 15.93 5.40
N LEU A 89 -3.11 15.09 4.67
CA LEU A 89 -3.17 15.15 3.21
C LEU A 89 -3.69 16.52 2.72
N LYS A 90 -4.72 17.06 3.37
CA LYS A 90 -5.26 18.40 3.08
C LYS A 90 -4.20 19.49 3.27
N LEU A 91 -3.45 19.46 4.37
CA LEU A 91 -2.37 20.42 4.64
C LEU A 91 -1.23 20.34 3.61
N ILE A 92 -0.94 19.15 3.08
CA ILE A 92 0.03 19.00 1.98
C ILE A 92 -0.52 19.62 0.70
N TYR A 93 -1.77 19.34 0.37
CA TYR A 93 -2.43 19.89 -0.82
C TYR A 93 -2.50 21.43 -0.78
N GLN A 94 -2.73 22.01 0.39
CA GLN A 94 -2.73 23.46 0.62
C GLN A 94 -1.32 24.07 0.64
N GLY A 95 -0.26 23.26 0.59
CA GLY A 95 1.13 23.72 0.65
C GLY A 95 1.63 24.10 2.05
N GLU A 96 0.78 24.06 3.08
CA GLU A 96 1.11 24.42 4.46
C GLU A 96 2.12 23.46 5.09
N ALA A 97 2.02 22.15 4.79
CA ALA A 97 2.89 21.13 5.39
C ALA A 97 4.36 21.21 4.92
N PHE A 98 4.62 21.91 3.81
CA PHE A 98 5.96 22.08 3.23
C PHE A 98 6.34 23.56 3.04
N ASN A 99 5.53 24.49 3.53
CA ASN A 99 5.71 25.94 3.33
C ASN A 99 5.94 26.31 1.85
N GLY A 100 5.18 25.68 0.95
CA GLY A 100 5.30 25.86 -0.50
C GLY A 100 6.53 25.23 -1.17
N LYS A 101 7.41 24.55 -0.42
CA LYS A 101 8.60 23.87 -0.98
C LYS A 101 8.27 22.45 -1.45
N LEU A 102 9.01 21.93 -2.42
CA LEU A 102 8.83 20.54 -2.90
C LEU A 102 9.40 19.49 -1.94
N THR A 103 10.37 19.89 -1.11
CA THR A 103 11.04 19.02 -0.15
C THR A 103 11.24 19.74 1.19
N LYS A 104 11.34 18.95 2.26
CA LYS A 104 11.71 19.42 3.60
C LYS A 104 12.73 18.50 4.23
N THR A 105 13.54 19.05 5.13
CA THR A 105 14.51 18.26 5.89
C THR A 105 13.83 17.62 7.08
N ALA A 106 13.83 16.29 7.13
CA ALA A 106 13.43 15.51 8.29
C ALA A 106 14.68 15.00 9.04
N ARG A 107 14.50 14.65 10.31
CA ARG A 107 15.54 14.03 11.13
C ARG A 107 15.01 12.73 11.71
N SER A 108 15.79 11.66 11.57
CA SER A 108 15.51 10.37 12.21
C SER A 108 16.82 9.80 12.71
N HIS A 109 16.85 9.33 13.96
CA HIS A 109 18.04 8.77 14.64
C HIS A 109 19.31 9.63 14.47
N GLY A 110 19.16 10.95 14.61
CA GLY A 110 20.28 11.91 14.47
C GLY A 110 20.70 12.22 13.02
N LYS A 111 20.23 11.45 12.03
CA LYS A 111 20.52 11.66 10.60
C LYS A 111 19.49 12.59 9.97
N LYS A 112 19.97 13.54 9.16
CA LYS A 112 19.13 14.43 8.35
C LYS A 112 18.92 13.81 6.98
N PHE A 113 17.69 13.86 6.48
CA PHE A 113 17.34 13.41 5.14
C PHE A 113 16.29 14.34 4.56
N GLN A 114 16.15 14.33 3.23
CA GLN A 114 15.12 15.10 2.56
C GLN A 114 13.89 14.23 2.32
N VAL A 115 12.72 14.78 2.59
CA VAL A 115 11.42 14.19 2.29
C VAL A 115 10.75 15.05 1.25
N SER A 116 10.30 14.44 0.16
CA SER A 116 9.52 15.12 -0.88
C SER A 116 8.03 15.08 -0.61
N ILE A 117 7.28 16.02 -1.19
CA ILE A 117 5.80 16.00 -1.20
C ILE A 117 5.29 14.65 -1.75
N LYS A 118 5.90 14.13 -2.82
CA LYS A 118 5.50 12.85 -3.43
C LYS A 118 5.62 11.69 -2.45
N GLN A 119 6.79 11.52 -1.83
CA GLN A 119 7.03 10.45 -0.85
C GLN A 119 6.09 10.54 0.35
N GLU A 120 5.93 11.74 0.92
CA GLU A 120 5.07 11.93 2.09
C GLU A 120 3.59 11.70 1.76
N THR A 121 3.12 12.19 0.62
CA THR A 121 1.73 11.98 0.16
C THR A 121 1.47 10.49 -0.06
N SER A 122 2.37 9.79 -0.76
CA SER A 122 2.23 8.36 -1.01
C SER A 122 2.24 7.53 0.27
N ARG A 123 3.10 7.89 1.24
CA ARG A 123 3.14 7.28 2.58
C ARG A 123 1.83 7.45 3.34
N LEU A 124 1.28 8.67 3.37
CA LEU A 124 0.01 8.95 4.04
C LEU A 124 -1.18 8.23 3.37
N LEU A 125 -1.21 8.16 2.04
CA LEU A 125 -2.22 7.39 1.31
C LEU A 125 -2.13 5.90 1.59
N GLY A 126 -0.93 5.34 1.69
CA GLY A 126 -0.73 3.93 2.08
C GLY A 126 -1.26 3.63 3.49
N ASN A 127 -1.01 4.53 4.45
CA ASN A 127 -1.55 4.42 5.81
C ASN A 127 -3.08 4.54 5.83
N LEU A 128 -3.63 5.45 5.02
CA LEU A 128 -5.08 5.64 4.89
C LEU A 128 -5.76 4.41 4.27
N GLY A 129 -5.13 3.80 3.26
CA GLY A 129 -5.59 2.53 2.69
C GLY A 129 -5.59 1.42 3.72
N TRP A 130 -4.55 1.34 4.56
CA TRP A 130 -4.49 0.35 5.64
C TRP A 130 -5.64 0.53 6.64
N ALA A 131 -5.94 1.77 7.03
CA ALA A 131 -7.05 2.05 7.94
C ALA A 131 -8.40 1.64 7.33
N TYR A 132 -8.63 1.93 6.04
CA TYR A 132 -9.85 1.48 5.34
C TYR A 132 -9.94 -0.04 5.21
N MET A 133 -8.81 -0.74 4.98
CA MET A 133 -8.77 -2.20 4.99
C MET A 133 -9.23 -2.77 6.34
N GLN A 134 -8.80 -2.16 7.46
CA GLN A 134 -9.23 -2.60 8.80
C GLN A 134 -10.72 -2.36 9.03
N LYS A 135 -11.30 -1.31 8.44
CA LYS A 135 -12.76 -1.05 8.47
C LYS A 135 -13.56 -1.87 7.45
N MET A 136 -12.92 -2.82 6.74
CA MET A 136 -13.53 -3.59 5.65
C MET A 136 -14.08 -2.73 4.50
N ASN A 137 -13.67 -1.47 4.39
CA ASN A 137 -14.06 -0.58 3.30
C ASN A 137 -13.06 -0.72 2.14
N TYR A 138 -13.14 -1.87 1.45
CA TYR A 138 -12.19 -2.23 0.40
C TYR A 138 -12.26 -1.29 -0.81
N ILE A 139 -13.44 -0.74 -1.12
CA ILE A 139 -13.62 0.22 -2.20
C ILE A 139 -12.78 1.49 -1.95
N MET A 140 -12.90 2.08 -0.75
CA MET A 140 -12.11 3.26 -0.41
C MET A 140 -10.62 2.93 -0.29
N ALA A 141 -10.27 1.75 0.24
CA ALA A 141 -8.89 1.28 0.34
C ALA A 141 -8.22 1.16 -1.04
N GLU A 142 -8.91 0.59 -2.02
CA GLU A 142 -8.41 0.47 -3.40
C GLU A 142 -8.12 1.84 -4.01
N VAL A 143 -9.05 2.79 -3.90
CA VAL A 143 -8.88 4.14 -4.46
C VAL A 143 -7.60 4.79 -3.94
N VAL A 144 -7.37 4.75 -2.62
CA VAL A 144 -6.17 5.36 -2.03
C VAL A 144 -4.91 4.56 -2.32
N TYR A 145 -4.96 3.23 -2.39
CA TYR A 145 -3.79 2.41 -2.75
C TYR A 145 -3.38 2.61 -4.21
N ARG A 146 -4.32 2.63 -5.16
CA ARG A 146 -4.03 2.96 -6.56
C ARG A 146 -3.42 4.35 -6.68
N LYS A 147 -3.96 5.33 -5.95
CA LYS A 147 -3.39 6.69 -5.94
C LYS A 147 -1.97 6.72 -5.36
N ALA A 148 -1.71 5.97 -4.29
CA ALA A 148 -0.39 5.88 -3.68
C ALA A 148 0.63 5.25 -4.64
N GLN A 149 0.24 4.15 -5.30
CA GLN A 149 1.05 3.46 -6.31
C GLN A 149 1.35 4.35 -7.52
N LEU A 150 0.40 5.20 -7.94
CA LEU A 150 0.61 6.15 -9.04
C LEU A 150 1.63 7.25 -8.72
N ILE A 151 1.66 7.72 -7.46
CA ILE A 151 2.52 8.85 -7.04
C ILE A 151 3.96 8.39 -6.83
N ASP A 152 4.13 7.26 -6.15
CA ASP A 152 5.44 6.70 -5.77
C ASP A 152 5.30 5.18 -5.72
N PRO A 153 5.50 4.49 -6.87
CA PRO A 153 5.31 3.05 -7.00
C PRO A 153 6.31 2.27 -6.15
N ASP A 154 5.84 1.27 -5.41
CA ASP A 154 6.70 0.29 -4.74
C ASP A 154 6.01 -1.07 -4.57
N CYS A 155 6.81 -2.09 -4.28
CA CYS A 155 6.32 -3.46 -4.11
C CYS A 155 5.38 -3.64 -2.91
N ASN A 156 5.58 -2.92 -1.79
CA ASN A 156 4.70 -3.06 -0.62
C ASN A 156 3.31 -2.47 -0.89
N LYS A 157 3.24 -1.31 -1.53
CA LYS A 157 1.96 -0.72 -1.95
C LYS A 157 1.26 -1.60 -2.99
N ALA A 158 1.98 -2.16 -3.96
CA ALA A 158 1.42 -3.13 -4.90
C ALA A 158 0.88 -4.38 -4.19
N CYS A 159 1.60 -4.96 -3.23
CA CYS A 159 1.11 -6.09 -2.44
C CYS A 159 -0.14 -5.72 -1.61
N ASN A 160 -0.18 -4.52 -1.03
CA ASN A 160 -1.35 -4.04 -0.29
C ASN A 160 -2.57 -3.87 -1.22
N LEU A 161 -2.36 -3.38 -2.44
CA LEU A 161 -3.40 -3.28 -3.46
C LEU A 161 -3.88 -4.67 -3.91
N GLY A 162 -2.95 -5.61 -4.15
CA GLY A 162 -3.28 -7.00 -4.48
C GLY A 162 -4.14 -7.66 -3.39
N LEU A 163 -3.76 -7.51 -2.12
CA LEU A 163 -4.58 -7.98 -0.99
C LEU A 163 -5.97 -7.33 -0.95
N CYS A 164 -6.06 -6.02 -1.23
CA CYS A 164 -7.34 -5.32 -1.31
C CYS A 164 -8.24 -5.92 -2.39
N LEU A 165 -7.70 -6.20 -3.57
CA LEU A 165 -8.43 -6.81 -4.68
C LEU A 165 -8.86 -8.26 -4.38
N ILE A 166 -8.02 -9.05 -3.69
CA ILE A 166 -8.38 -10.39 -3.21
C ILE A 166 -9.60 -10.34 -2.29
N LYS A 167 -9.63 -9.39 -1.33
CA LYS A 167 -10.78 -9.22 -0.43
C LYS A 167 -12.06 -8.76 -1.16
N GLN A 168 -11.93 -8.19 -2.35
CA GLN A 168 -13.04 -7.86 -3.25
C GLN A 168 -13.38 -8.96 -4.26
N ALA A 169 -12.75 -10.13 -4.17
CA ALA A 169 -12.88 -11.23 -5.14
C ALA A 169 -12.46 -10.89 -6.58
N ARG A 170 -11.64 -9.85 -6.79
CA ARG A 170 -11.08 -9.46 -8.10
C ARG A 170 -9.74 -10.15 -8.31
N TYR A 171 -9.78 -11.47 -8.45
CA TYR A 171 -8.59 -12.33 -8.41
C TYR A 171 -7.65 -12.13 -9.62
N GLU A 172 -8.19 -11.95 -10.82
CA GLU A 172 -7.39 -11.78 -12.03
C GLU A 172 -6.49 -10.53 -11.95
N GLU A 173 -7.06 -9.40 -11.53
CA GLU A 173 -6.31 -8.16 -11.34
C GLU A 173 -5.30 -8.27 -10.19
N ALA A 174 -5.68 -8.92 -9.09
CA ALA A 174 -4.76 -9.16 -7.99
C ALA A 174 -3.54 -9.99 -8.46
N GLN A 175 -3.78 -11.04 -9.25
CA GLN A 175 -2.73 -11.91 -9.77
C GLN A 175 -1.77 -11.16 -10.68
N LEU A 176 -2.27 -10.30 -11.58
CA LEU A 176 -1.43 -9.47 -12.44
C LEU A 176 -0.50 -8.56 -11.62
N ILE A 177 -1.04 -7.85 -10.63
CA ILE A 177 -0.27 -6.93 -9.79
C ILE A 177 0.80 -7.68 -8.97
N LEU A 178 0.45 -8.86 -8.44
CA LEU A 178 1.40 -9.66 -7.65
C LEU A 178 2.49 -10.27 -8.53
N ASN A 179 2.18 -10.67 -9.76
CA ASN A 179 3.18 -11.13 -10.72
C ASN A 179 4.14 -10.01 -11.12
N ASP A 180 3.66 -8.77 -11.30
CA ASP A 180 4.54 -7.62 -11.58
C ASP A 180 5.58 -7.39 -10.47
N VAL A 181 5.22 -7.66 -9.21
CA VAL A 181 6.17 -7.64 -8.07
C VAL A 181 7.21 -8.75 -8.18
N LEU A 182 6.80 -9.97 -8.55
CA LEU A 182 7.70 -11.12 -8.68
C LEU A 182 8.68 -11.00 -9.86
N GLU A 183 8.19 -10.51 -10.99
CA GLU A 183 8.96 -10.21 -12.21
C GLU A 183 9.90 -9.01 -12.03
N GLY A 184 9.73 -8.27 -10.93
CA GLY A 184 10.61 -7.17 -10.56
C GLY A 184 10.41 -5.89 -11.34
N LYS A 185 9.22 -5.69 -11.92
CA LYS A 185 8.85 -4.48 -12.67
C LYS A 185 8.72 -3.22 -11.81
N LEU A 186 8.66 -3.39 -10.48
CA LEU A 186 8.47 -2.31 -9.53
C LEU A 186 9.73 -2.02 -8.70
N PRO A 187 9.96 -0.75 -8.30
CA PRO A 187 11.04 -0.40 -7.38
C PRO A 187 10.93 -1.15 -6.06
N GLY A 188 12.08 -1.67 -5.57
CA GLY A 188 12.15 -2.46 -4.33
C GLY A 188 11.95 -3.96 -4.53
N SER A 189 11.89 -4.45 -5.77
CA SER A 189 11.76 -5.86 -6.11
C SER A 189 12.95 -6.74 -5.70
N ASP A 190 14.10 -6.14 -5.41
CA ASP A 190 15.28 -6.84 -4.88
C ASP A 190 15.11 -7.26 -3.41
N ASP A 191 14.13 -6.68 -2.70
CA ASP A 191 13.82 -7.08 -1.33
C ASP A 191 13.08 -8.43 -1.30
N GLY A 192 13.76 -9.46 -0.80
CA GLY A 192 13.21 -10.81 -0.67
C GLY A 192 11.93 -10.87 0.16
N LYS A 193 11.69 -9.93 1.09
CA LYS A 193 10.46 -9.89 1.88
C LYS A 193 9.25 -9.51 1.01
N SER A 194 9.42 -8.54 0.13
CA SER A 194 8.37 -8.08 -0.79
C SER A 194 7.96 -9.19 -1.77
N LYS A 195 8.93 -9.93 -2.32
CA LYS A 195 8.68 -11.11 -3.17
C LYS A 195 7.99 -12.23 -2.40
N LYS A 196 8.48 -12.56 -1.19
CA LYS A 196 7.84 -13.58 -0.34
C LYS A 196 6.38 -13.22 -0.05
N ARG A 197 6.11 -11.97 0.31
CA ARG A 197 4.75 -11.49 0.57
C ARG A 197 3.85 -11.64 -0.67
N ALA A 198 4.35 -11.34 -1.86
CA ALA A 198 3.59 -11.53 -3.09
C ALA A 198 3.30 -13.03 -3.37
N GLN A 199 4.26 -13.92 -3.11
CA GLN A 199 4.07 -15.37 -3.20
C GLN A 199 3.02 -15.88 -2.20
N ASP A 200 3.07 -15.42 -0.96
CA ASP A 200 2.10 -15.79 0.08
C ASP A 200 0.68 -15.38 -0.34
N LEU A 201 0.50 -14.16 -0.87
CA LEU A 201 -0.79 -13.66 -1.36
C LEU A 201 -1.29 -14.44 -2.59
N LEU A 202 -0.40 -14.82 -3.51
CA LEU A 202 -0.77 -15.67 -4.65
C LEU A 202 -1.19 -17.08 -4.20
N THR A 203 -0.57 -17.59 -3.13
CA THR A 203 -0.94 -18.88 -2.55
C THR A 203 -2.31 -18.81 -1.87
N GLU A 204 -2.59 -17.72 -1.12
CA GLU A 204 -3.94 -17.44 -0.57
C GLU A 204 -4.97 -17.37 -1.71
N LEU A 205 -4.68 -16.63 -2.77
CA LEU A 205 -5.56 -16.50 -3.94
C LEU A 205 -5.85 -17.87 -4.59
N ARG A 206 -4.83 -18.70 -4.80
CA ARG A 206 -5.01 -20.07 -5.35
C ARG A 206 -5.86 -20.95 -4.46
N SER A 207 -5.79 -20.79 -3.15
CA SER A 207 -6.63 -21.55 -2.22
C SER A 207 -8.10 -21.12 -2.22
N LEU A 208 -8.38 -19.88 -2.65
CA LEU A 208 -9.75 -19.34 -2.78
C LEU A 208 -10.40 -19.70 -4.11
N LEU A 209 -9.60 -19.98 -5.14
CA LEU A 209 -10.10 -20.48 -6.41
C LEU A 209 -10.45 -21.96 -6.28
N PRO A 210 -11.59 -22.41 -6.83
CA PRO A 210 -11.80 -23.83 -7.03
C PRO A 210 -10.61 -24.37 -7.84
N ALA A 211 -10.12 -25.56 -7.48
CA ALA A 211 -9.15 -26.25 -8.34
C ALA A 211 -9.71 -26.22 -9.76
N PRO A 212 -8.92 -25.83 -10.79
CA PRO A 212 -9.38 -25.98 -12.15
C PRO A 212 -9.79 -27.44 -12.28
N HIS A 213 -11.08 -27.66 -12.47
CA HIS A 213 -11.62 -28.95 -12.79
C HIS A 213 -10.98 -29.32 -14.13
N LEU A 214 -9.83 -30.00 -14.07
CA LEU A 214 -9.17 -30.63 -15.22
C LEU A 214 -10.14 -31.63 -15.90
N SER A 215 -11.23 -32.00 -15.23
CA SER A 215 -12.36 -32.70 -15.83
C SER A 215 -13.10 -31.87 -16.89
N ASP A 216 -13.17 -30.54 -16.81
CA ASP A 216 -13.98 -29.75 -17.76
C ASP A 216 -13.24 -29.45 -19.08
N ILE A 217 -11.90 -29.53 -19.08
CA ILE A 217 -11.09 -29.48 -20.31
C ILE A 217 -10.97 -30.88 -20.95
N LEU A 218 -11.09 -31.94 -20.15
CA LEU A 218 -11.02 -33.35 -20.60
C LEU A 218 -12.40 -34.00 -20.85
N THR A 219 -13.50 -33.28 -20.62
CA THR A 219 -14.88 -33.69 -21.00
C THR A 219 -15.34 -32.98 -22.28
N LEU A 220 -14.40 -32.67 -23.18
CA LEU A 220 -14.76 -32.72 -24.59
C LEU A 220 -15.03 -34.19 -24.89
N ASP A 221 -16.28 -34.61 -24.70
CA ASP A 221 -16.75 -35.97 -24.97
C ASP A 221 -16.15 -36.46 -26.29
N ASP A 222 -15.71 -37.72 -26.34
CA ASP A 222 -15.18 -38.34 -27.57
C ASP A 222 -16.16 -38.18 -28.76
N GLU A 223 -17.45 -37.96 -28.49
CA GLU A 223 -18.45 -37.59 -29.51
C GLU A 223 -18.25 -36.18 -30.09
N PHE A 224 -17.87 -35.19 -29.29
CA PHE A 224 -17.56 -33.84 -29.76
C PHE A 224 -16.31 -33.82 -30.62
N ILE A 225 -15.26 -34.56 -30.22
CA ILE A 225 -14.03 -34.70 -31.02
C ILE A 225 -14.33 -35.48 -32.31
N LYS A 226 -15.10 -36.57 -32.26
CA LYS A 226 -15.57 -37.26 -33.48
C LYS A 226 -16.44 -36.38 -34.38
N GLY A 227 -17.27 -35.51 -33.80
CA GLY A 227 -18.08 -34.54 -34.54
C GLY A 227 -17.21 -33.53 -35.30
N LEU A 228 -16.15 -33.04 -34.66
CA LEU A 228 -15.16 -32.16 -35.30
C LEU A 228 -14.35 -32.90 -36.38
N GLU A 229 -13.92 -34.14 -36.13
CA GLU A 229 -13.22 -34.96 -37.13
C GLU A 229 -14.12 -35.31 -38.33
N GLN A 230 -15.41 -35.59 -38.11
CA GLN A 230 -16.37 -35.80 -39.20
C GLN A 230 -16.62 -34.51 -39.99
N MET A 231 -16.73 -33.35 -39.32
CA MET A 231 -16.82 -32.06 -40.00
C MET A 231 -15.56 -31.77 -40.83
N MET A 232 -14.37 -32.04 -40.28
CA MET A 232 -13.09 -31.87 -40.99
C MET A 232 -12.91 -32.87 -42.15
N ASN A 233 -13.50 -34.05 -42.08
CA ASN A 233 -13.45 -35.05 -43.16
C ASN A 233 -14.52 -34.82 -44.24
N GLN A 234 -15.62 -34.11 -43.93
CA GLN A 234 -16.60 -33.64 -44.93
C GLN A 234 -16.11 -32.39 -45.66
N LEU A 235 -15.37 -31.52 -44.97
CA LEU A 235 -14.60 -30.43 -45.57
C LEU A 235 -13.30 -31.00 -46.15
N GLY A 236 -13.36 -31.53 -47.37
CA GLY A 236 -12.17 -31.98 -48.12
C GLY A 236 -11.01 -30.96 -48.11
N PRO A 237 -9.79 -31.38 -48.51
CA PRO A 237 -8.52 -30.78 -48.12
C PRO A 237 -8.57 -29.25 -48.19
N VAL A 238 -8.28 -28.61 -47.06
CA VAL A 238 -8.24 -27.16 -46.87
C VAL A 238 -7.31 -26.55 -47.92
N ARG A 239 -7.87 -26.12 -49.05
CA ARG A 239 -7.21 -25.18 -49.93
C ARG A 239 -7.11 -23.88 -49.16
N SER A 240 -5.88 -23.42 -48.96
CA SER A 240 -5.53 -22.14 -48.38
C SER A 240 -6.10 -20.99 -49.22
N LYS A 241 -7.38 -20.66 -49.01
CA LYS A 241 -7.95 -19.41 -49.50
C LYS A 241 -7.48 -18.30 -48.56
N ARG A 242 -6.55 -17.47 -49.06
CA ARG A 242 -6.17 -16.20 -48.44
C ARG A 242 -7.43 -15.35 -48.21
N LEU A 243 -7.44 -14.63 -47.10
CA LEU A 243 -8.53 -13.70 -46.77
C LEU A 243 -8.58 -12.57 -47.83
N PRO A 244 -9.78 -12.11 -48.25
CA PRO A 244 -9.95 -11.13 -49.34
C PRO A 244 -9.29 -9.76 -49.11
N ILE A 245 -8.78 -9.50 -47.90
CA ILE A 245 -8.16 -8.22 -47.52
C ILE A 245 -6.70 -8.13 -48.03
N PHE A 246 -6.10 -9.25 -48.46
CA PHE A 246 -4.70 -9.28 -48.90
C PHE A 246 -4.49 -9.21 -50.42
N GLU A 247 -5.55 -9.06 -51.23
CA GLU A 247 -5.42 -8.93 -52.70
C GLU A 247 -5.22 -7.48 -53.17
N GLU A 248 -5.52 -6.47 -52.35
CA GLU A 248 -5.35 -5.05 -52.76
C GLU A 248 -3.98 -4.44 -52.43
N ILE A 249 -3.10 -5.13 -51.70
CA ILE A 249 -1.78 -4.60 -51.31
C ILE A 249 -0.66 -5.13 -52.23
N SER A 250 -0.88 -6.21 -53.00
CA SER A 250 0.16 -6.76 -53.88
C SER A 250 0.20 -6.16 -55.28
N SER A 251 -0.79 -5.34 -55.69
CA SER A 251 -0.81 -4.68 -57.01
C SER A 251 -0.06 -3.35 -57.05
N PHE A 252 0.38 -2.81 -55.91
CA PHE A 252 1.10 -1.53 -55.84
C PHE A 252 2.63 -1.66 -55.73
N ARG A 253 3.19 -2.87 -55.69
CA ARG A 253 4.63 -3.07 -55.46
C ARG A 253 5.47 -3.33 -56.72
N ASP A 254 4.85 -3.55 -57.87
CA ASP A 254 5.53 -3.88 -59.14
C ASP A 254 5.57 -2.72 -60.16
N GLN A 255 5.42 -1.45 -59.73
CA GLN A 255 5.57 -0.28 -60.61
C GLN A 255 6.66 0.73 -60.18
N LEU A 256 7.58 0.35 -59.29
CA LEU A 256 8.70 1.22 -58.86
C LEU A 256 10.09 0.57 -58.96
N ALA A 257 10.30 -0.25 -59.98
CA ALA A 257 11.63 -0.70 -60.38
C ALA A 257 11.78 -0.64 -61.92
N CYS A 258 12.02 0.57 -62.42
CA CYS A 258 12.72 0.87 -63.67
C CYS A 258 13.66 2.03 -63.39
#